data_AF-A0A814H9X2-F1
#
_entry.id   AF-A0A814H9X2-F1
#
_cell.length_a   1.000
_cell.length_b   1.000
_cell.length_c   1.000
_cell.angle_alpha   90.00
_cell.angle_beta   90.00
_cell.angle_gamma   90.00
#
_symmetry.space_group_name_H-M   'P 1'
#
loop_
_entity.id
_entity.type
_entity.pdbx_description
1 polymer ?
#
loop_
_entity_poly.entity_id
_entity_poly.type
_entity_poly.pdbx_seq_one_letter_code
_entity_poly.pdbx_strand_id
1 'polypeptide(L)'
;MIFDMDSLICQFCKKYFTEPKVLPCGENACSKCLPELGKFDCLLCAEVHSMPENGFPTNKILSKALEKNFKSDEYEAKTQEFRKYIEDTEKKFDELKLKRIQLEVEVIEHCKLLINEIDLNAEEKINQINDIRDDLIKEVNEYQDRFLKNLKMSNNHFSTLSEKVNLLTKDKDLLLAKKDFDEKLDNYYCTLSEVELSLNKIRHRSLDYRKIQFNSNRSNLDENFLGFISFKNLKNINSNVLKQLKEDLPDLSKETGSTKLNRLENGNFIFSFMQAFNQRIENGSFKSREFSEVIPNHSRKSRVIRTPSSNSLEEECFKVIFKFTIINLSSYRFIEIANEKELLDLDVATSGNFVFLTSFKSKYIKKYDTNFSLLKTVDLLESPSLILPTKKFVLIYFNSALSGTYMNVYDLDLNFLITVKNNSYNSFLDIPNNIKKMFINDKYYLFQEENNSISVVNQEDGRFFKKITSDQKNCNLKNIVKITNDFIIIAYNLNKFEFRNLNGELFYEIKYESNDLTFFVEDQNRIFSFNNTNYELYENKFL
;
A
#
# COMPACT_ATOMS: atom_id res chain seq x y z
N MET A 1 -72.39 4.25 40.13
CA MET A 1 -71.49 3.09 40.22
C MET A 1 -70.47 3.23 39.10
N ILE A 2 -69.20 3.37 39.46
CA ILE A 2 -68.09 3.33 38.50
C ILE A 2 -67.75 1.84 38.37
N PHE A 3 -67.96 1.26 37.20
CA PHE A 3 -67.44 -0.08 36.91
C PHE A 3 -65.93 0.04 36.67
N ASP A 4 -65.16 -0.86 37.27
CA ASP A 4 -63.73 -0.98 36.95
C ASP A 4 -63.57 -1.39 35.48
N MET A 5 -62.59 -0.85 34.75
CA MET A 5 -62.42 -1.12 33.32
C MET A 5 -62.15 -2.61 33.06
N ASP A 6 -61.50 -3.28 34.01
CA ASP A 6 -61.25 -4.73 33.95
C ASP A 6 -62.54 -5.56 34.10
N SER A 7 -63.57 -5.01 34.76
CA SER A 7 -64.89 -5.65 34.89
C SER A 7 -65.72 -5.59 33.59
N LEU A 8 -65.27 -4.83 32.59
CA LEU A 8 -65.90 -4.71 31.27
C LEU A 8 -65.28 -5.65 30.23
N ILE A 9 -64.28 -6.44 30.62
CA ILE A 9 -63.56 -7.39 29.75
C ILE A 9 -64.14 -8.78 29.92
N CYS A 10 -64.51 -9.42 28.81
CA CYS A 10 -64.93 -10.81 28.79
C CYS A 10 -63.74 -11.73 29.11
N GLN A 11 -63.89 -12.56 30.15
CA GLN A 11 -62.81 -13.43 30.61
C GLN A 11 -62.47 -14.57 29.63
N PHE A 12 -63.36 -14.85 28.67
CA PHE A 12 -63.17 -15.90 27.67
C PHE A 12 -62.36 -15.42 26.46
N CYS A 13 -62.72 -14.28 25.84
CA CYS A 13 -62.01 -13.77 24.67
C CYS A 13 -61.01 -12.65 24.97
N LYS A 14 -60.92 -12.20 26.23
CA LYS A 14 -60.06 -11.10 26.69
C LYS A 14 -60.27 -9.78 25.93
N LYS A 15 -61.47 -9.56 25.41
CA LYS A 15 -61.93 -8.32 24.76
C LYS A 15 -63.10 -7.73 25.54
N TYR A 16 -63.40 -6.44 25.32
CA TYR A 16 -64.61 -5.84 25.87
C TYR A 16 -65.86 -6.60 25.45
N PHE A 17 -66.83 -6.68 26.36
CA PHE A 17 -68.06 -7.43 26.10
C PHE A 17 -68.78 -6.95 24.83
N THR A 18 -69.05 -7.89 23.93
CA THR A 18 -69.96 -7.67 22.78
C THR A 18 -71.24 -8.46 23.06
N GLU A 19 -72.34 -7.75 23.34
CA GLU A 19 -73.61 -8.33 23.79
C GLU A 19 -73.43 -9.26 25.02
N PRO A 20 -73.10 -8.72 26.21
CA PRO A 20 -72.85 -9.53 27.39
C PRO A 20 -74.08 -10.34 27.78
N LYS A 21 -73.90 -11.65 27.97
CA LYS A 21 -74.91 -12.59 28.46
C LYS A 21 -74.62 -12.96 29.91
N VAL A 22 -75.66 -13.01 30.74
CA VAL A 22 -75.56 -13.39 32.16
C VAL A 22 -75.69 -14.90 32.30
N LEU A 23 -74.65 -15.56 32.81
CA LEU A 23 -74.63 -16.98 33.14
C LEU A 23 -75.43 -17.25 34.43
N PRO A 24 -75.90 -18.50 34.67
CA PRO A 24 -76.64 -18.85 35.88
C PRO A 24 -75.85 -18.62 37.18
N CYS A 25 -74.52 -18.71 37.12
CA CYS A 25 -73.61 -18.39 38.23
C CYS A 25 -73.42 -16.88 38.47
N GLY A 26 -74.06 -16.00 37.67
CA GLY A 26 -73.97 -14.54 37.78
C GLY A 26 -72.85 -13.91 36.95
N GLU A 27 -71.93 -14.72 36.43
CA GLU A 27 -70.84 -14.26 35.57
C GLU A 27 -71.33 -13.82 34.18
N ASN A 28 -70.48 -13.07 33.46
CA ASN A 28 -70.82 -12.55 32.14
C ASN A 28 -69.89 -13.11 31.04
N ALA A 29 -70.45 -13.43 29.88
CA ALA A 29 -69.71 -13.85 28.68
C ALA A 29 -70.22 -13.09 27.44
N CYS A 30 -69.39 -12.91 26.41
CA CYS A 30 -69.89 -12.39 25.13
C CYS A 30 -70.84 -13.41 24.48
N SER A 31 -71.86 -12.94 23.78
CA SER A 31 -72.75 -13.78 22.97
C SER A 31 -71.98 -14.73 22.05
N LYS A 32 -70.90 -14.24 21.39
CA LYS A 32 -70.02 -15.03 20.51
C LYS A 32 -69.09 -16.04 21.21
N CYS A 33 -68.92 -15.92 22.53
CA CYS A 33 -68.10 -16.86 23.31
C CYS A 33 -68.92 -18.04 23.82
N LEU A 34 -70.24 -17.96 23.70
CA LEU A 34 -71.15 -19.02 24.10
C LEU A 34 -71.49 -19.89 22.89
N PRO A 35 -71.60 -21.21 23.07
CA PRO A 35 -72.09 -22.11 22.03
C PRO A 35 -73.57 -21.83 21.72
N GLU A 36 -74.01 -22.08 20.49
CA GLU A 36 -75.40 -21.82 20.07
C GLU A 36 -76.41 -22.72 20.82
N LEU A 37 -76.04 -23.96 21.12
CA LEU A 37 -76.84 -24.93 21.88
C LEU A 37 -75.93 -25.85 22.72
N GLY A 38 -76.48 -26.42 23.79
CA GLY A 38 -75.81 -27.46 24.58
C GLY A 38 -75.37 -27.03 25.98
N LYS A 39 -74.27 -27.63 26.45
CA LYS A 39 -73.68 -27.37 27.77
C LYS A 39 -72.48 -26.44 27.62
N PHE A 40 -72.34 -25.51 28.56
CA PHE A 40 -71.24 -24.55 28.61
C PHE A 40 -70.45 -24.70 29.90
N ASP A 41 -69.16 -24.97 29.78
CA ASP A 41 -68.25 -25.11 30.91
C ASP A 41 -67.72 -23.72 31.30
N CYS A 42 -68.23 -23.17 32.41
CA CYS A 42 -67.83 -21.85 32.86
C CYS A 42 -66.47 -21.90 33.54
N LEU A 43 -65.46 -21.26 32.95
CA LEU A 43 -64.08 -21.23 33.48
C LEU A 43 -63.95 -20.42 34.79
N LEU A 44 -64.98 -19.67 35.19
CA LEU A 44 -64.93 -18.79 36.36
C LEU A 44 -65.47 -19.46 37.63
N CYS A 45 -66.60 -20.18 37.52
CA CYS A 45 -67.15 -20.96 38.63
C CYS A 45 -66.82 -22.46 38.54
N ALA A 46 -66.20 -22.91 37.44
CA ALA A 46 -65.90 -24.31 37.15
C ALA A 46 -67.13 -25.25 37.07
N GLU A 47 -68.33 -24.70 36.83
CA GLU A 47 -69.56 -25.47 36.65
C GLU A 47 -70.02 -25.54 35.19
N VAL A 48 -70.77 -26.59 34.89
CA VAL A 48 -71.38 -26.82 33.57
C VAL A 48 -72.81 -26.28 33.57
N HIS A 49 -73.06 -25.23 32.79
CA HIS A 49 -74.38 -24.62 32.66
C HIS A 49 -75.11 -25.14 31.42
N SER A 50 -76.39 -25.47 31.58
CA SER A 50 -77.24 -25.84 30.44
C SER A 50 -77.75 -24.58 29.73
N MET A 51 -77.59 -24.50 28.41
CA MET A 51 -78.04 -23.37 27.61
C MET A 51 -79.58 -23.38 27.47
N PRO A 52 -80.30 -22.29 27.78
CA PRO A 52 -81.72 -22.17 27.50
C PRO A 52 -82.00 -22.18 25.98
N GLU A 53 -83.21 -22.57 25.56
CA GLU A 53 -83.60 -22.58 24.13
C GLU A 53 -83.45 -21.21 23.44
N ASN A 54 -83.63 -20.12 24.20
CA ASN A 54 -83.48 -18.74 23.71
C ASN A 54 -82.12 -18.12 24.07
N GLY A 55 -81.16 -18.95 24.52
CA GLY A 55 -79.87 -18.53 25.04
C GLY A 55 -79.95 -17.81 26.39
N PHE A 56 -78.79 -17.44 26.94
CA PHE A 56 -78.72 -16.66 28.17
C PHE A 56 -79.22 -15.22 27.96
N PRO A 57 -79.85 -14.59 28.98
CA PRO A 57 -80.35 -13.23 28.89
C PRO A 57 -79.20 -12.22 28.77
N THR A 58 -79.40 -11.18 27.97
CA THR A 58 -78.41 -10.10 27.82
C THR A 58 -78.39 -9.22 29.08
N ASN A 59 -77.19 -8.95 29.62
CA ASN A 59 -76.98 -8.01 30.71
C ASN A 59 -77.15 -6.57 30.22
N LYS A 60 -78.36 -6.03 30.33
CA LYS A 60 -78.69 -4.66 29.88
C LYS A 60 -77.93 -3.58 30.67
N ILE A 61 -77.57 -3.85 31.92
CA ILE A 61 -76.82 -2.89 32.76
C ILE A 61 -75.38 -2.80 32.24
N LEU A 62 -74.74 -3.94 32.02
CA LEU A 62 -73.38 -3.99 31.48
C LEU A 62 -73.33 -3.44 30.04
N SER A 63 -74.34 -3.74 29.21
CA SER A 63 -74.49 -3.17 27.86
C SER A 63 -74.56 -1.64 27.90
N LYS A 64 -75.38 -1.07 28.79
CA LYS A 64 -75.47 0.40 28.97
C LYS A 64 -74.18 1.01 29.53
N ALA A 65 -73.48 0.30 30.41
CA ALA A 65 -72.19 0.75 30.95
C ALA A 65 -71.10 0.80 29.86
N LEU A 66 -71.04 -0.23 29.01
CA LEU A 66 -70.17 -0.26 27.83
C LEU A 66 -70.51 0.89 26.88
N GLU A 67 -71.78 1.06 26.53
CA GLU A 67 -72.20 2.17 25.66
C GLU A 67 -71.81 3.55 26.23
N LYS A 68 -71.96 3.75 27.54
CA LYS A 68 -71.62 5.04 28.18
C LYS A 68 -70.10 5.28 28.25
N ASN A 69 -69.30 4.23 28.43
CA ASN A 69 -67.85 4.33 28.49
C ASN A 69 -67.19 4.42 27.10
N PHE A 70 -67.82 3.88 26.06
CA PHE A 70 -67.30 3.91 24.68
C PHE A 70 -67.87 5.04 23.81
N LYS A 71 -69.00 5.66 24.19
CA LYS A 71 -69.55 6.86 23.53
C LYS A 71 -69.11 8.16 24.20
N SER A 72 -68.02 8.16 24.96
CA SER A 72 -67.50 9.43 25.46
C SER A 72 -66.86 10.19 24.30
N ASP A 73 -67.15 11.48 24.19
CA ASP A 73 -66.52 12.39 23.22
C ASP A 73 -64.98 12.31 23.28
N GLU A 74 -64.44 11.89 24.43
CA GLU A 74 -63.01 11.64 24.65
C GLU A 74 -62.44 10.50 23.79
N TYR A 75 -63.19 9.41 23.58
CA TYR A 75 -62.72 8.27 22.79
C TYR A 75 -62.71 8.57 21.29
N GLU A 76 -63.70 9.34 20.84
CA GLU A 76 -63.77 9.81 19.46
C GLU A 76 -62.64 10.81 19.16
N ALA A 77 -62.35 11.72 20.10
CA ALA A 77 -61.20 12.63 20.01
C ALA A 77 -59.86 11.87 19.90
N LYS A 78 -59.63 10.85 20.75
CA LYS A 78 -58.41 10.01 20.69
C LYS A 78 -58.34 9.22 19.38
N THR A 79 -59.47 8.74 18.87
CA THR A 79 -59.52 8.02 17.59
C THR A 79 -59.19 8.95 16.42
N GLN A 80 -59.67 10.20 16.44
CA GLN A 80 -59.33 11.21 15.44
C GLN A 80 -57.84 11.59 15.50
N GLU A 81 -57.29 11.77 16.71
CA GLU A 81 -55.86 12.01 16.89
C GLU A 81 -55.01 10.87 16.34
N PHE A 82 -55.39 9.63 16.62
CA PHE A 82 -54.69 8.45 16.10
C PHE A 82 -54.76 8.34 14.57
N ARG A 83 -55.92 8.66 13.96
CA ARG A 83 -56.04 8.71 12.50
C ARG A 83 -55.12 9.76 11.88
N LYS A 84 -55.08 10.95 12.47
CA LYS A 84 -54.17 12.01 12.03
C LYS A 84 -52.72 11.59 12.13
N TYR A 85 -52.35 10.88 13.20
CA TYR A 85 -51.00 10.33 13.36
C TYR A 85 -50.65 9.29 12.27
N ILE A 86 -51.60 8.41 11.91
CA ILE A 86 -51.41 7.45 10.80
C ILE A 86 -51.23 8.20 9.49
N GLU A 87 -52.09 9.17 9.16
CA GLU A 87 -52.00 9.96 7.92
C GLU A 87 -50.66 10.72 7.82
N ASP A 88 -50.20 11.32 8.93
CA ASP A 88 -48.90 12.00 8.97
C ASP A 88 -47.73 11.03 8.82
N THR A 89 -47.87 9.80 9.31
CA THR A 89 -46.87 8.74 9.16
C THR A 89 -46.81 8.22 7.73
N GLU A 90 -47.96 8.03 7.08
CA GLU A 90 -48.06 7.63 5.67
C GLU A 90 -47.44 8.68 4.75
N LYS A 91 -47.69 9.97 4.99
CA LYS A 91 -47.04 11.08 4.25
C LYS A 91 -45.52 11.02 4.35
N LYS A 92 -44.98 10.83 5.56
CA LYS A 92 -43.52 10.69 5.77
C LYS A 92 -42.96 9.47 5.04
N PHE A 93 -43.72 8.38 4.99
CA PHE A 93 -43.31 7.18 4.27
C PHE A 93 -43.25 7.41 2.75
N ASP A 94 -44.20 8.15 2.19
CA ASP A 94 -44.19 8.49 0.76
C ASP A 94 -43.08 9.48 0.41
N GLU A 95 -42.77 10.45 1.28
CA GLU A 95 -41.59 11.32 1.13
C GLU A 95 -40.29 10.51 1.09
N LEU A 96 -40.16 9.48 1.94
CA LEU A 96 -38.99 8.59 1.95
C LEU A 96 -38.90 7.74 0.68
N LYS A 97 -40.02 7.26 0.13
CA LYS A 97 -40.03 6.56 -1.17
C LYS A 97 -39.54 7.45 -2.29
N LEU A 98 -39.99 8.71 -2.34
CA LEU A 98 -39.55 9.67 -3.35
C LEU A 98 -38.05 9.95 -3.24
N LYS A 99 -37.54 10.19 -2.02
CA LYS A 99 -36.10 10.37 -1.77
C LYS A 99 -35.28 9.16 -2.19
N ARG A 100 -35.79 7.95 -1.95
CA ARG A 100 -35.12 6.71 -2.39
C ARG A 100 -35.01 6.65 -3.92
N ILE A 101 -36.09 6.96 -4.65
CA ILE A 101 -36.07 6.96 -6.12
C ILE A 101 -35.08 8.01 -6.65
N GLN A 102 -35.03 9.19 -6.03
CA GLN A 102 -34.06 10.23 -6.39
C GLN A 102 -32.61 9.75 -6.20
N LEU A 103 -32.30 9.14 -5.04
CA LEU A 103 -30.98 8.58 -4.78
C LEU A 103 -30.61 7.47 -5.77
N GLU A 104 -31.57 6.60 -6.16
CA GLU A 104 -31.33 5.57 -7.16
C GLU A 104 -30.95 6.18 -8.52
N VAL A 105 -31.58 7.28 -8.93
CA VAL A 105 -31.23 8.00 -10.17
C VAL A 105 -29.85 8.64 -10.07
N GLU A 106 -29.54 9.31 -8.97
CA GLU A 106 -28.22 9.95 -8.74
C GLU A 106 -27.08 8.92 -8.78
N VAL A 107 -27.27 7.75 -8.16
CA VAL A 107 -26.28 6.66 -8.20
C VAL A 107 -26.08 6.15 -9.63
N ILE A 108 -27.16 5.95 -10.40
CA ILE A 108 -27.06 5.51 -11.79
C ILE A 108 -26.32 6.54 -12.65
N GLU A 109 -26.60 7.84 -12.47
CA GLU A 109 -25.91 8.91 -13.18
C GLU A 109 -24.44 8.98 -12.81
N HIS A 110 -24.11 8.87 -11.52
CA HIS A 110 -22.72 8.84 -11.06
C HIS A 110 -21.95 7.65 -11.64
N CYS A 111 -22.54 6.45 -11.65
CA CYS A 111 -21.92 5.28 -12.27
C CYS A 111 -21.68 5.47 -13.78
N LYS A 112 -22.60 6.11 -14.51
CA LYS A 112 -22.40 6.44 -15.93
C LYS A 112 -21.23 7.39 -16.14
N LEU A 113 -21.06 8.39 -15.27
CA LEU A 113 -19.92 9.32 -15.34
C LEU A 113 -18.59 8.58 -15.12
N LEU A 114 -18.52 7.69 -14.13
CA LEU A 114 -17.32 6.87 -13.88
C LEU A 114 -16.99 5.96 -15.08
N ILE A 115 -17.99 5.35 -15.71
CA ILE A 115 -17.78 4.53 -16.91
C ILE A 115 -17.21 5.38 -18.04
N ASN A 116 -17.75 6.58 -18.28
CA ASN A 116 -17.22 7.49 -19.31
C ASN A 116 -15.78 7.94 -19.00
N GLU A 117 -15.44 8.21 -17.74
CA GLU A 117 -14.08 8.58 -17.33
C GLU A 117 -13.09 7.42 -17.55
N ILE A 118 -13.52 6.20 -17.24
CA ILE A 118 -12.79 4.97 -17.58
C ILE A 118 -12.58 4.95 -19.10
N ASP A 119 -13.61 5.04 -19.93
CA ASP A 119 -13.46 4.94 -21.39
C ASP A 119 -12.53 6.02 -21.98
N LEU A 120 -12.60 7.27 -21.50
CA LEU A 120 -11.70 8.34 -21.91
C LEU A 120 -10.23 8.06 -21.55
N ASN A 121 -9.98 7.63 -20.31
CA ASN A 121 -8.64 7.22 -19.88
C ASN A 121 -8.14 6.02 -20.71
N ALA A 122 -9.03 5.11 -21.11
CA ALA A 122 -8.68 3.98 -21.97
C ALA A 122 -8.14 4.44 -23.32
N GLU A 123 -8.81 5.42 -23.92
CA GLU A 123 -8.50 5.94 -25.25
C GLU A 123 -7.20 6.74 -25.24
N GLU A 124 -6.99 7.58 -24.22
CA GLU A 124 -5.72 8.30 -24.02
C GLU A 124 -4.54 7.32 -23.94
N LYS A 125 -4.70 6.25 -23.16
CA LYS A 125 -3.71 5.17 -22.99
C LYS A 125 -3.56 4.23 -24.21
N ILE A 126 -4.38 4.40 -25.26
CA ILE A 126 -4.09 3.78 -26.58
C ILE A 126 -3.18 4.69 -27.37
N ASN A 127 -3.45 5.98 -27.31
CA ASN A 127 -2.75 6.96 -28.10
C ASN A 127 -1.28 7.05 -27.67
N GLN A 128 -0.97 7.06 -26.36
CA GLN A 128 0.44 7.08 -25.92
C GLN A 128 1.20 5.79 -26.30
N ILE A 129 0.57 4.60 -26.24
CA ILE A 129 1.15 3.36 -26.78
C ILE A 129 1.45 3.48 -28.28
N ASN A 130 0.53 4.04 -29.07
CA ASN A 130 0.72 4.18 -30.51
C ASN A 130 1.84 5.18 -30.82
N ASP A 131 1.94 6.28 -30.09
CA ASP A 131 3.01 7.26 -30.24
C ASP A 131 4.38 6.63 -29.94
N ILE A 132 4.52 5.90 -28.83
CA ILE A 132 5.75 5.18 -28.48
C ILE A 132 6.11 4.15 -29.56
N ARG A 133 5.13 3.44 -30.11
CA ARG A 133 5.35 2.46 -31.19
C ARG A 133 5.90 3.16 -32.44
N ASP A 134 5.30 4.26 -32.85
CA ASP A 134 5.65 4.95 -34.08
C ASP A 134 7.03 5.63 -33.95
N ASP A 135 7.37 6.15 -32.77
CA ASP A 135 8.71 6.64 -32.44
C ASP A 135 9.77 5.53 -32.50
N LEU A 136 9.50 4.35 -31.91
CA LEU A 136 10.42 3.21 -31.99
C LEU A 136 10.63 2.71 -33.42
N ILE A 137 9.57 2.67 -34.24
CA ILE A 137 9.67 2.32 -35.66
C ILE A 137 10.56 3.33 -36.39
N LYS A 138 10.37 4.63 -36.10
CA LYS A 138 11.20 5.69 -36.66
C LYS A 138 12.67 5.54 -36.27
N GLU A 139 12.98 5.31 -34.99
CA GLU A 139 14.36 5.10 -34.52
C GLU A 139 15.02 3.87 -35.18
N VAL A 140 14.29 2.77 -35.35
CA VAL A 140 14.78 1.57 -36.03
C VAL A 140 15.08 1.85 -37.51
N ASN A 141 14.20 2.58 -38.20
CA ASN A 141 14.41 2.96 -39.59
C ASN A 141 15.62 3.90 -39.74
N GLU A 142 15.76 4.90 -38.85
CA GLU A 142 16.92 5.79 -38.84
C GLU A 142 18.24 5.05 -38.56
N TYR A 143 18.21 4.06 -37.65
CA TYR A 143 19.34 3.18 -37.40
C TYR A 143 19.69 2.34 -38.64
N GLN A 144 18.69 1.73 -39.28
CA GLN A 144 18.84 0.96 -40.51
C GLN A 144 19.48 1.80 -41.63
N ASP A 145 18.98 3.02 -41.85
CA ASP A 145 19.51 3.92 -42.88
C ASP A 145 20.97 4.31 -42.61
N ARG A 146 21.27 4.66 -41.36
CA ARG A 146 22.65 4.97 -40.93
C ARG A 146 23.57 3.78 -41.14
N PHE A 147 23.09 2.58 -40.82
CA PHE A 147 23.84 1.34 -41.00
C PHE A 147 24.11 1.06 -42.48
N LEU A 148 23.08 1.12 -43.33
CA LEU A 148 23.23 0.92 -44.78
C LEU A 148 24.19 1.94 -45.40
N LYS A 149 24.16 3.20 -44.94
CA LYS A 149 25.11 4.23 -45.35
C LYS A 149 26.55 3.89 -44.96
N ASN A 150 26.77 3.44 -43.71
CA ASN A 150 28.10 3.05 -43.23
C ASN A 150 28.66 1.81 -43.95
N LEU A 151 27.80 0.83 -44.27
CA LEU A 151 28.18 -0.33 -45.07
C LEU A 151 28.63 0.07 -46.49
N LYS A 152 27.86 0.93 -47.16
CA LYS A 152 28.24 1.46 -48.50
C LYS A 152 29.60 2.15 -48.46
N MET A 153 29.84 2.99 -47.46
CA MET A 153 31.15 3.65 -47.28
C MET A 153 32.29 2.65 -47.03
N SER A 154 32.06 1.63 -46.22
CA SER A 154 33.07 0.61 -45.89
C SER A 154 33.41 -0.27 -47.10
N ASN A 155 32.42 -0.65 -47.91
CA ASN A 155 32.63 -1.39 -49.15
C ASN A 155 33.46 -0.60 -50.17
N ASN A 156 33.23 0.72 -50.27
CA ASN A 156 34.05 1.59 -51.12
C ASN A 156 35.52 1.61 -50.65
N HIS A 157 35.75 1.76 -49.34
CA HIS A 157 37.11 1.70 -48.78
C HIS A 157 37.79 0.34 -48.99
N PHE A 158 37.05 -0.75 -48.83
CA PHE A 158 37.56 -2.10 -49.07
C PHE A 158 37.97 -2.29 -50.53
N SER A 159 37.19 -1.77 -51.48
CA SER A 159 37.49 -1.83 -52.91
C SER A 159 38.80 -1.10 -53.23
N THR A 160 38.98 0.14 -52.74
CA THR A 160 40.23 0.90 -52.89
C THR A 160 41.43 0.18 -52.26
N LEU A 161 41.22 -0.46 -51.10
CA LEU A 161 42.27 -1.19 -50.41
C LEU A 161 42.68 -2.46 -51.17
N SER A 162 41.70 -3.18 -51.71
CA SER A 162 41.94 -4.37 -52.53
C SER A 162 42.79 -4.03 -53.76
N GLU A 163 42.51 -2.91 -54.42
CA GLU A 163 43.33 -2.41 -55.53
C GLU A 163 44.78 -2.14 -55.10
N LYS A 164 44.99 -1.47 -53.96
CA LYS A 164 46.34 -1.22 -53.41
C LYS A 164 47.11 -2.51 -53.11
N VAL A 165 46.45 -3.49 -52.49
CA VAL A 165 47.05 -4.80 -52.18
C VAL A 165 47.42 -5.55 -53.46
N ASN A 166 46.58 -5.49 -54.48
CA ASN A 166 46.86 -6.10 -55.78
C ASN A 166 48.09 -5.46 -56.46
N LEU A 167 48.27 -4.15 -56.34
CA LEU A 167 49.48 -3.46 -56.82
C LEU A 167 50.72 -3.89 -56.05
N LEU A 168 50.67 -3.90 -54.71
CA LEU A 168 51.79 -4.36 -53.87
C LEU A 168 52.21 -5.79 -54.15
N THR A 169 51.25 -6.67 -54.43
CA THR A 169 51.53 -8.07 -54.76
C THR A 169 52.32 -8.16 -56.07
N LYS A 170 51.93 -7.38 -57.09
CA LYS A 170 52.68 -7.31 -58.36
C LYS A 170 54.08 -6.73 -58.17
N ASP A 171 54.22 -5.67 -57.38
CA ASP A 171 55.52 -5.03 -57.11
C ASP A 171 56.45 -5.96 -56.35
N LYS A 172 55.95 -6.71 -55.36
CA LYS A 172 56.70 -7.73 -54.62
C LYS A 172 57.29 -8.78 -55.57
N ASP A 173 56.48 -9.31 -56.49
CA ASP A 173 56.94 -10.33 -57.44
C ASP A 173 58.05 -9.78 -58.36
N LEU A 174 57.97 -8.50 -58.75
CA LEU A 174 59.00 -7.81 -59.53
C LEU A 174 60.29 -7.56 -58.73
N LEU A 175 60.19 -7.25 -57.43
CA LEU A 175 61.34 -7.04 -56.55
C LEU A 175 62.12 -8.34 -56.32
N LEU A 176 61.40 -9.43 -56.05
CA LEU A 176 61.99 -10.76 -55.89
C LEU A 176 62.78 -11.20 -57.13
N ALA A 177 62.37 -10.76 -58.33
CA ALA A 177 63.07 -11.05 -59.57
C ALA A 177 64.37 -10.22 -59.78
N LYS A 178 64.48 -9.01 -59.20
CA LYS A 178 65.56 -8.06 -59.50
C LYS A 178 66.75 -8.08 -58.52
N LYS A 179 66.65 -8.74 -57.37
CA LYS A 179 67.71 -8.82 -56.33
C LYS A 179 68.26 -7.46 -55.82
N ASP A 180 67.48 -6.39 -55.92
CA ASP A 180 67.85 -5.05 -55.49
C ASP A 180 66.95 -4.67 -54.31
N PHE A 181 67.46 -4.82 -53.08
CA PHE A 181 66.63 -5.02 -51.89
C PHE A 181 66.48 -3.79 -51.00
N ASP A 182 67.49 -2.93 -50.85
CA ASP A 182 67.55 -2.12 -49.62
C ASP A 182 66.57 -0.92 -49.61
N GLU A 183 66.39 -0.18 -50.71
CA GLU A 183 65.51 1.02 -50.69
C GLU A 183 64.01 0.70 -50.93
N LYS A 184 63.71 -0.39 -51.64
CA LYS A 184 62.32 -0.74 -52.01
C LYS A 184 61.59 -1.57 -50.95
N LEU A 185 62.34 -2.19 -50.03
CA LEU A 185 61.78 -2.95 -48.92
C LEU A 185 61.08 -2.05 -47.91
N ASP A 186 61.66 -0.88 -47.61
CA ASP A 186 61.09 0.10 -46.67
C ASP A 186 59.75 0.64 -47.18
N ASN A 187 59.65 0.99 -48.46
CA ASN A 187 58.39 1.44 -49.07
C ASN A 187 57.31 0.33 -49.05
N TYR A 188 57.72 -0.92 -49.28
CA TYR A 188 56.82 -2.07 -49.19
C TYR A 188 56.27 -2.26 -47.76
N TYR A 189 57.13 -2.21 -46.73
CA TYR A 189 56.70 -2.34 -45.33
C TYR A 189 55.84 -1.16 -44.86
N CYS A 190 56.15 0.06 -45.27
CA CYS A 190 55.31 1.23 -45.01
C CYS A 190 53.91 1.04 -45.60
N THR A 191 53.81 0.60 -46.85
CA THR A 191 52.49 0.40 -47.49
C THR A 191 51.73 -0.77 -46.86
N LEU A 192 52.43 -1.85 -46.46
CA LEU A 192 51.81 -2.98 -45.75
C LEU A 192 51.20 -2.52 -44.40
N SER A 193 51.92 -1.71 -43.64
CA SER A 193 51.45 -1.13 -42.38
C SER A 193 50.22 -0.23 -42.58
N GLU A 194 50.20 0.59 -43.64
CA GLU A 194 49.01 1.39 -44.01
C GLU A 194 47.80 0.52 -44.36
N VAL A 195 48.03 -0.61 -45.04
CA VAL A 195 46.97 -1.57 -45.38
C VAL A 195 46.41 -2.24 -44.13
N GLU A 196 47.26 -2.68 -43.21
CA GLU A 196 46.85 -3.27 -41.93
C GLU A 196 46.05 -2.29 -41.07
N LEU A 197 46.51 -1.03 -40.97
CA LEU A 197 45.78 0.03 -40.28
C LEU A 197 44.40 0.29 -40.90
N SER A 198 44.31 0.25 -42.23
CA SER A 198 43.06 0.42 -42.97
C SER A 198 42.11 -0.77 -42.77
N LEU A 199 42.62 -2.01 -42.77
CA LEU A 199 41.85 -3.21 -42.44
C LEU A 199 41.32 -3.16 -41.01
N ASN A 200 42.13 -2.70 -40.04
CA ASN A 200 41.70 -2.54 -38.67
C ASN A 200 40.61 -1.46 -38.53
N LYS A 201 40.71 -0.34 -39.25
CA LYS A 201 39.63 0.67 -39.31
C LYS A 201 38.34 0.10 -39.90
N ILE A 202 38.42 -0.69 -40.97
CA ILE A 202 37.25 -1.36 -41.57
C ILE A 202 36.65 -2.37 -40.58
N ARG A 203 37.49 -3.20 -39.94
CA ARG A 203 37.07 -4.16 -38.92
C ARG A 203 36.35 -3.47 -37.77
N HIS A 204 36.92 -2.41 -37.19
CA HIS A 204 36.26 -1.65 -36.12
C HIS A 204 34.92 -1.04 -36.55
N ARG A 205 34.83 -0.50 -37.77
CA ARG A 205 33.55 0.03 -38.31
C ARG A 205 32.52 -1.07 -38.58
N SER A 206 32.95 -2.28 -38.93
CA SER A 206 32.07 -3.43 -39.15
C SER A 206 31.68 -4.18 -37.86
N LEU A 207 32.51 -4.10 -36.82
CA LEU A 207 32.32 -4.73 -35.51
C LEU A 207 31.45 -3.91 -34.55
N ASP A 208 31.14 -2.65 -34.90
CA ASP A 208 30.10 -1.84 -34.23
C ASP A 208 28.68 -2.40 -34.45
N TYR A 209 28.58 -3.55 -35.12
CA TYR A 209 27.46 -4.50 -35.11
C TYR A 209 27.23 -5.08 -33.69
N ARG A 210 27.10 -4.23 -32.66
CA ARG A 210 26.50 -4.68 -31.40
C ARG A 210 25.11 -5.14 -31.74
N LYS A 211 24.90 -6.45 -31.68
CA LYS A 211 23.59 -7.10 -31.70
C LYS A 211 22.70 -6.31 -30.74
N ILE A 212 21.80 -5.48 -31.26
CA ILE A 212 20.85 -4.74 -30.44
C ILE A 212 19.91 -5.80 -29.87
N GLN A 213 20.23 -6.29 -28.68
CA GLN A 213 19.36 -7.15 -27.90
C GLN A 213 18.62 -6.23 -26.93
N PHE A 214 17.31 -6.11 -27.14
CA PHE A 214 16.42 -5.59 -26.12
C PHE A 214 16.34 -6.67 -25.03
N ASN A 215 17.17 -6.57 -23.98
CA ASN A 215 17.16 -7.53 -22.87
C ASN A 215 15.85 -7.36 -22.09
N SER A 216 14.96 -8.34 -22.11
CA SER A 216 13.93 -8.44 -21.08
C SER A 216 14.53 -9.31 -19.98
N ASN A 217 14.68 -8.81 -18.77
CA ASN A 217 14.97 -9.70 -17.65
C ASN A 217 13.80 -9.55 -16.61
N ARG A 218 13.53 -10.55 -15.70
CA ARG A 218 12.32 -10.66 -14.81
C ARG A 218 12.58 -11.03 -13.31
N SER A 219 11.77 -10.59 -12.29
CA SER A 219 12.03 -10.65 -10.79
C SER A 219 11.28 -11.65 -9.94
N ASN A 220 12.01 -12.07 -8.89
CA ASN A 220 11.58 -12.50 -7.56
C ASN A 220 10.39 -11.74 -6.98
N LEU A 221 9.78 -12.40 -6.02
CA LEU A 221 8.37 -12.46 -6.00
C LEU A 221 7.88 -12.19 -4.56
N ASP A 222 7.42 -10.96 -4.29
CA ASP A 222 6.85 -10.40 -3.04
C ASP A 222 5.43 -10.86 -2.60
N GLU A 223 5.15 -10.82 -1.33
CA GLU A 223 4.03 -11.37 -0.57
C GLU A 223 2.63 -10.83 -0.99
N ASN A 224 2.52 -9.53 -1.32
CA ASN A 224 1.31 -8.91 -1.91
C ASN A 224 0.89 -9.45 -3.29
N PHE A 225 1.50 -10.54 -3.70
CA PHE A 225 1.36 -11.17 -4.98
C PHE A 225 0.08 -11.94 -5.15
N LEU A 226 -0.73 -11.43 -6.04
CA LEU A 226 -1.99 -12.03 -6.45
C LEU A 226 -1.81 -13.21 -7.43
N GLY A 227 -0.61 -13.78 -7.52
CA GLY A 227 -0.28 -14.88 -8.41
C GLY A 227 0.20 -14.45 -9.80
N PHE A 228 0.70 -15.42 -10.56
CA PHE A 228 1.14 -15.19 -11.93
C PHE A 228 -0.06 -15.29 -12.89
N ILE A 229 -0.47 -14.17 -13.46
CA ILE A 229 -1.51 -14.19 -14.48
C ILE A 229 -0.87 -14.56 -15.82
N SER A 230 -1.27 -15.68 -16.40
CA SER A 230 -0.91 -15.99 -17.80
C SER A 230 -1.55 -14.95 -18.72
N PHE A 231 -0.82 -14.44 -19.72
CA PHE A 231 -1.29 -13.37 -20.62
C PHE A 231 -2.63 -13.67 -21.31
N LYS A 232 -3.01 -14.95 -21.41
CA LYS A 232 -4.29 -15.40 -21.97
C LYS A 232 -5.49 -15.10 -21.04
N ASN A 233 -5.26 -14.97 -19.73
CA ASN A 233 -6.29 -14.77 -18.70
C ASN A 233 -6.43 -13.29 -18.25
N LEU A 234 -5.48 -12.41 -18.61
CA LEU A 234 -5.55 -10.95 -18.37
C LEU A 234 -6.64 -10.24 -19.18
N LYS A 235 -7.29 -10.92 -20.13
CA LYS A 235 -8.36 -10.37 -20.98
C LYS A 235 -9.69 -10.13 -20.25
N ASN A 236 -9.81 -10.63 -19.01
CA ASN A 236 -11.03 -10.52 -18.20
C ASN A 236 -10.93 -9.46 -17.09
N ILE A 237 -9.83 -8.69 -17.00
CA ILE A 237 -9.64 -7.58 -16.05
C ILE A 237 -9.69 -6.25 -16.82
N ASN A 238 -10.20 -5.18 -16.20
CA ASN A 238 -10.45 -3.86 -16.80
C ASN A 238 -9.23 -3.30 -17.59
N SER A 239 -9.48 -2.82 -18.82
CA SER A 239 -8.49 -2.50 -19.86
C SER A 239 -7.56 -1.32 -19.59
N ASN A 240 -7.87 -0.48 -18.61
CA ASN A 240 -7.16 0.80 -18.41
C ASN A 240 -5.96 0.69 -17.49
N VAL A 241 -6.11 -0.07 -16.40
CA VAL A 241 -4.97 -0.50 -15.57
C VAL A 241 -3.98 -1.27 -16.44
N LEU A 242 -4.47 -2.10 -17.38
CA LEU A 242 -3.65 -2.90 -18.29
C LEU A 242 -2.94 -2.11 -19.41
N LYS A 243 -3.41 -0.90 -19.76
CA LYS A 243 -2.74 0.00 -20.73
C LYS A 243 -1.76 0.96 -20.06
N GLN A 244 -2.11 1.51 -18.90
CA GLN A 244 -1.21 2.39 -18.13
C GLN A 244 0.09 1.66 -17.74
N LEU A 245 -0.01 0.36 -17.45
CA LEU A 245 1.15 -0.52 -17.22
C LEU A 245 2.02 -0.85 -18.43
N LYS A 246 1.46 -0.77 -19.64
CA LYS A 246 2.20 -1.01 -20.89
C LYS A 246 2.94 0.24 -21.34
N GLU A 247 2.48 1.41 -20.91
CA GLU A 247 3.09 2.71 -21.21
C GLU A 247 4.16 3.11 -20.20
N ASP A 248 3.98 2.81 -18.90
CA ASP A 248 5.00 3.13 -17.89
C ASP A 248 6.22 2.17 -17.95
N LEU A 249 6.13 1.04 -18.70
CA LEU A 249 7.13 -0.04 -18.77
C LEU A 249 7.24 -0.71 -20.17
N PRO A 250 7.83 -0.05 -21.19
CA PRO A 250 7.76 -0.53 -22.57
C PRO A 250 8.49 -1.87 -22.89
N ASP A 251 9.43 -2.34 -22.04
CA ASP A 251 10.24 -3.56 -22.30
C ASP A 251 9.60 -4.91 -21.82
N LEU A 252 8.38 -4.90 -21.26
CA LEU A 252 7.71 -6.12 -20.75
C LEU A 252 7.29 -7.13 -21.84
N SER A 253 7.34 -6.75 -23.12
CA SER A 253 6.67 -7.47 -24.21
C SER A 253 7.50 -8.54 -24.94
N LYS A 254 8.79 -8.78 -24.61
CA LYS A 254 9.66 -9.62 -25.46
C LYS A 254 10.48 -10.81 -24.87
N GLU A 255 10.46 -11.19 -23.58
CA GLU A 255 11.04 -12.48 -23.12
C GLU A 255 10.32 -13.08 -21.87
N THR A 256 10.64 -14.31 -21.40
CA THR A 256 9.72 -15.37 -20.89
C THR A 256 9.52 -15.69 -19.38
N GLY A 257 10.08 -15.00 -18.37
CA GLY A 257 9.73 -15.16 -16.89
C GLY A 257 8.59 -14.31 -16.22
N SER A 258 7.46 -14.90 -15.89
CA SER A 258 6.30 -14.33 -15.16
C SER A 258 6.38 -12.95 -14.38
N THR A 259 5.44 -11.99 -14.63
CA THR A 259 5.30 -10.65 -13.97
C THR A 259 4.63 -10.71 -12.60
N LYS A 260 5.07 -9.91 -11.61
CA LYS A 260 4.44 -9.81 -10.29
C LYS A 260 3.48 -8.62 -10.17
N LEU A 261 2.27 -8.90 -9.68
CA LEU A 261 1.21 -7.93 -9.39
C LEU A 261 0.99 -7.85 -7.87
N ASN A 262 1.19 -6.67 -7.30
CA ASN A 262 0.98 -6.41 -5.87
C ASN A 262 -0.08 -5.33 -5.64
N ARG A 263 -0.93 -5.50 -4.62
CA ARG A 263 -1.98 -4.52 -4.25
C ARG A 263 -1.58 -3.77 -2.97
N LEU A 264 -1.70 -2.45 -2.98
CA LEU A 264 -1.44 -1.57 -1.84
C LEU A 264 -2.71 -1.37 -1.00
N GLU A 265 -2.53 -1.00 0.28
CA GLU A 265 -3.61 -0.80 1.27
C GLU A 265 -4.61 0.30 0.89
N ASN A 266 -4.20 1.28 0.07
CA ASN A 266 -5.08 2.35 -0.43
C ASN A 266 -5.84 1.99 -1.73
N GLY A 267 -5.75 0.73 -2.17
CA GLY A 267 -6.47 0.22 -3.35
C GLY A 267 -5.72 0.33 -4.67
N ASN A 268 -4.53 0.95 -4.69
CA ASN A 268 -3.67 1.04 -5.86
C ASN A 268 -2.83 -0.25 -6.07
N PHE A 269 -2.24 -0.42 -7.25
CA PHE A 269 -1.45 -1.61 -7.60
C PHE A 269 -0.02 -1.23 -8.00
N ILE A 270 0.97 -1.99 -7.52
CA ILE A 270 2.38 -1.90 -7.95
C ILE A 270 2.75 -3.13 -8.76
N PHE A 271 3.55 -2.92 -9.80
CA PHE A 271 4.06 -3.96 -10.67
C PHE A 271 5.58 -3.98 -10.59
N SER A 272 6.13 -5.19 -10.43
CA SER A 272 7.57 -5.38 -10.28
C SER A 272 8.08 -6.48 -11.23
N PHE A 273 9.23 -6.20 -11.84
CA PHE A 273 9.98 -7.12 -12.70
C PHE A 273 11.49 -6.84 -12.44
N MET A 274 12.30 -7.86 -12.09
CA MET A 274 13.78 -7.83 -11.90
C MET A 274 14.27 -7.73 -13.30
N GLN A 275 15.46 -7.22 -13.50
CA GLN A 275 16.16 -7.45 -14.72
C GLN A 275 17.49 -8.27 -14.52
N ALA A 276 17.49 -9.62 -14.52
CA ALA A 276 18.70 -10.49 -14.55
C ALA A 276 19.65 -10.35 -15.78
N PHE A 277 20.72 -9.57 -15.67
CA PHE A 277 21.76 -9.50 -16.71
C PHE A 277 22.72 -10.70 -16.65
N ASN A 278 22.81 -11.47 -17.74
CA ASN A 278 23.91 -12.39 -18.00
C ASN A 278 24.94 -11.73 -18.93
N GLN A 279 26.11 -11.37 -18.39
CA GLN A 279 27.35 -11.43 -19.15
C GLN A 279 28.23 -12.55 -18.58
N ARG A 280 28.69 -13.44 -19.46
CA ARG A 280 29.96 -14.16 -19.27
C ARG A 280 31.05 -13.21 -19.74
N ILE A 281 32.00 -12.93 -18.86
CA ILE A 281 33.33 -12.41 -19.19
C ILE A 281 34.21 -13.66 -19.28
N GLU A 282 34.81 -13.92 -20.45
CA GLU A 282 36.00 -14.77 -20.52
C GLU A 282 37.20 -13.88 -20.17
N ASN A 283 37.56 -13.93 -18.90
CA ASN A 283 38.86 -13.65 -18.26
C ASN A 283 38.57 -13.17 -16.83
N GLY A 284 38.74 -14.08 -15.88
CA GLY A 284 38.17 -14.01 -14.55
C GLY A 284 38.39 -12.71 -13.77
N SER A 285 37.29 -12.13 -13.30
CA SER A 285 37.14 -11.48 -11.99
C SER A 285 35.67 -11.07 -11.76
N PHE A 286 35.36 -10.73 -10.51
CA PHE A 286 34.05 -10.66 -9.85
C PHE A 286 32.88 -10.02 -10.63
N LYS A 287 31.71 -10.67 -10.55
CA LYS A 287 30.40 -10.11 -10.91
C LYS A 287 29.81 -9.34 -9.72
N SER A 288 29.55 -8.04 -9.84
CA SER A 288 28.60 -7.33 -8.98
C SER A 288 27.24 -7.26 -9.68
N ARG A 289 26.15 -7.34 -8.90
CA ARG A 289 24.76 -7.18 -9.37
C ARG A 289 24.27 -5.80 -8.95
N GLU A 290 23.54 -5.12 -9.84
CA GLU A 290 22.93 -3.81 -9.59
C GLU A 290 21.41 -3.85 -9.79
N PHE A 291 20.70 -3.12 -8.94
CA PHE A 291 19.28 -2.84 -9.02
C PHE A 291 19.09 -1.43 -9.60
N SER A 292 18.08 -1.24 -10.44
CA SER A 292 17.69 0.08 -10.92
C SER A 292 16.16 0.19 -11.00
N GLU A 293 15.62 1.24 -10.39
CA GLU A 293 14.21 1.66 -10.41
C GLU A 293 14.08 2.95 -11.24
N VAL A 294 12.99 3.14 -11.98
CA VAL A 294 12.73 4.35 -12.78
C VAL A 294 11.33 4.90 -12.47
N ILE A 295 11.23 6.21 -12.22
CA ILE A 295 10.00 6.99 -11.97
C ILE A 295 9.92 8.11 -13.04
N PRO A 296 8.82 8.33 -13.78
CA PRO A 296 8.72 9.45 -14.71
C PRO A 296 8.36 10.78 -14.01
N ASN A 297 8.88 11.92 -14.51
CA ASN A 297 8.32 13.26 -14.24
C ASN A 297 8.52 14.24 -15.41
N HIS A 298 7.58 15.18 -15.55
CA HIS A 298 7.59 16.28 -16.52
C HIS A 298 8.37 17.52 -16.02
N SER A 299 9.46 17.91 -16.68
CA SER A 299 9.80 19.30 -17.09
C SER A 299 11.30 19.45 -17.47
N ARG A 300 11.57 20.41 -18.35
CA ARG A 300 12.78 20.55 -19.20
C ARG A 300 14.04 21.02 -18.46
N LYS A 301 15.11 20.21 -18.49
CA LYS A 301 16.48 20.50 -19.00
C LYS A 301 17.44 19.43 -18.50
N SER A 302 18.00 18.63 -19.40
CA SER A 302 19.12 17.73 -19.12
C SER A 302 20.37 18.23 -19.85
N ARG A 303 21.48 18.38 -19.11
CA ARG A 303 22.83 18.57 -19.66
C ARG A 303 23.61 17.31 -19.35
N VAL A 304 24.08 16.62 -20.38
CA VAL A 304 24.91 15.42 -20.25
C VAL A 304 26.35 15.85 -20.03
N ILE A 305 26.95 15.48 -18.89
CA ILE A 305 28.41 15.50 -18.71
C ILE A 305 28.87 14.05 -18.71
N ARG A 306 29.71 13.68 -19.68
CA ARG A 306 30.49 12.44 -19.69
C ARG A 306 31.96 12.83 -19.65
N THR A 307 32.72 12.29 -18.71
CA THR A 307 34.19 12.27 -18.73
C THR A 307 34.70 10.92 -19.28
N PRO A 308 35.79 10.91 -20.07
CA PRO A 308 36.41 9.69 -20.59
C PRO A 308 37.48 9.11 -19.64
N SER A 309 37.74 7.80 -19.77
CA SER A 309 38.83 7.09 -19.09
C SER A 309 40.20 7.31 -19.74
N SER A 310 41.21 7.38 -18.87
CA SER A 310 42.61 7.80 -18.97
C SER A 310 43.52 7.23 -20.09
N ASN A 311 44.32 8.12 -20.68
CA ASN A 311 45.80 8.23 -20.61
C ASN A 311 46.16 9.36 -21.61
N SER A 312 46.81 10.47 -21.28
CA SER A 312 47.91 10.74 -20.35
C SER A 312 47.99 12.25 -20.02
N LEU A 313 48.47 12.53 -18.81
CA LEU A 313 49.05 13.77 -18.29
C LEU A 313 48.15 14.99 -18.07
N GLU A 314 48.25 15.43 -16.81
CA GLU A 314 47.89 16.72 -16.20
C GLU A 314 46.45 16.91 -15.67
N GLU A 315 46.42 16.90 -14.32
CA GLU A 315 45.53 17.60 -13.39
C GLU A 315 44.00 17.49 -13.56
N GLU A 316 43.33 16.78 -12.62
CA GLU A 316 42.27 17.33 -11.73
C GLU A 316 41.45 16.22 -11.02
N CYS A 317 41.25 16.44 -9.70
CA CYS A 317 40.25 15.92 -8.75
C CYS A 317 39.59 14.53 -8.97
N PHE A 318 40.00 13.55 -8.16
CA PHE A 318 39.35 12.24 -8.00
C PHE A 318 38.07 12.31 -7.16
N LYS A 319 36.99 11.67 -7.62
CA LYS A 319 35.74 11.43 -6.89
C LYS A 319 35.55 9.94 -6.67
N VAL A 320 35.53 9.49 -5.42
CA VAL A 320 35.30 8.09 -4.99
C VAL A 320 33.84 7.97 -4.53
N ILE A 321 33.07 7.04 -5.10
CA ILE A 321 31.66 6.81 -4.73
C ILE A 321 31.56 5.47 -3.97
N PHE A 322 31.05 5.53 -2.73
CA PHE A 322 30.68 4.35 -1.94
C PHE A 322 29.21 3.98 -2.19
N LYS A 323 28.90 2.69 -2.19
CA LYS A 323 27.57 2.13 -2.50
C LYS A 323 26.96 1.53 -1.24
N PHE A 324 25.83 2.09 -0.77
CA PHE A 324 25.01 1.53 0.29
C PHE A 324 23.68 1.03 -0.28
N THR A 325 23.20 -0.12 0.21
CA THR A 325 21.90 -0.70 -0.18
C THR A 325 20.88 -0.38 0.91
N ILE A 326 19.89 0.44 0.61
CA ILE A 326 18.78 0.79 1.51
C ILE A 326 17.47 0.51 0.75
N ILE A 327 16.60 -0.33 1.34
CA ILE A 327 15.39 -0.86 0.70
C ILE A 327 14.19 -0.03 1.19
N ASN A 328 13.87 1.07 0.49
CA ASN A 328 12.52 1.67 0.41
C ASN A 328 12.46 2.72 -0.73
N LEU A 329 11.42 2.67 -1.57
CA LEU A 329 11.26 3.48 -2.80
C LEU A 329 11.17 5.00 -2.56
N SER A 330 10.75 5.44 -1.36
CA SER A 330 10.71 6.85 -0.98
C SER A 330 12.10 7.49 -0.79
N SER A 331 13.17 6.69 -0.76
CA SER A 331 14.53 7.15 -0.46
C SER A 331 15.40 7.42 -1.69
N TYR A 332 15.00 6.96 -2.88
CA TYR A 332 15.88 7.00 -4.07
C TYR A 332 15.99 8.42 -4.69
N ARG A 333 14.89 9.19 -4.74
CA ARG A 333 14.92 10.61 -5.17
C ARG A 333 15.59 11.54 -4.16
N PHE A 334 15.73 11.11 -2.91
CA PHE A 334 16.35 11.91 -1.87
C PHE A 334 17.86 12.07 -2.05
N ILE A 335 18.51 11.11 -2.72
CA ILE A 335 19.95 11.13 -2.98
C ILE A 335 20.34 12.29 -3.93
N GLU A 336 19.42 12.77 -4.78
CA GLU A 336 19.66 13.93 -5.65
C GLU A 336 19.46 15.30 -4.95
N ILE A 337 18.65 15.35 -3.88
CA ILE A 337 18.23 16.62 -3.25
C ILE A 337 19.17 17.02 -2.11
N ALA A 338 19.78 16.06 -1.42
CA ALA A 338 20.81 16.33 -0.43
C ALA A 338 22.17 16.50 -1.10
N ASN A 339 22.90 17.59 -0.81
CA ASN A 339 24.30 17.71 -1.21
C ASN A 339 25.06 16.48 -0.68
N GLU A 340 26.00 15.93 -1.46
CA GLU A 340 26.72 14.68 -1.14
C GLU A 340 27.37 14.66 0.27
N LYS A 341 27.63 15.84 0.86
CA LYS A 341 28.17 15.98 2.22
C LYS A 341 27.13 15.81 3.35
N GLU A 342 25.84 15.95 3.07
CA GLU A 342 24.76 15.84 4.07
C GLU A 342 24.20 14.42 4.20
N LEU A 343 24.46 13.53 3.24
CA LEU A 343 23.80 12.22 3.13
C LEU A 343 24.17 11.19 4.20
N LEU A 344 25.33 11.33 4.86
CA LEU A 344 25.85 10.29 5.75
C LEU A 344 25.10 10.20 7.09
N ASP A 345 24.25 11.17 7.44
CA ASP A 345 23.63 11.26 8.76
C ASP A 345 22.16 11.76 8.72
N LEU A 346 21.42 11.37 7.68
CA LEU A 346 20.00 11.71 7.56
C LEU A 346 19.12 10.61 8.17
N ASP A 347 18.16 11.02 9.00
CA ASP A 347 17.00 10.20 9.36
C ASP A 347 15.79 10.63 8.52
N VAL A 348 15.07 9.64 8.00
CA VAL A 348 13.94 9.84 7.08
C VAL A 348 12.71 9.21 7.69
N ALA A 349 11.66 10.00 7.85
CA ALA A 349 10.39 9.49 8.34
C ALA A 349 9.21 10.06 7.56
N THR A 350 8.15 9.27 7.42
CA THR A 350 6.99 9.61 6.58
C THR A 350 5.70 9.59 7.39
N SER A 351 4.80 10.55 7.16
CA SER A 351 3.42 10.50 7.64
C SER A 351 2.48 11.14 6.66
N GLY A 352 1.42 10.40 6.27
CA GLY A 352 0.49 10.82 5.24
C GLY A 352 1.21 11.15 3.93
N ASN A 353 0.99 12.37 3.43
CA ASN A 353 1.57 12.87 2.18
C ASN A 353 2.86 13.69 2.38
N PHE A 354 3.53 13.53 3.53
CA PHE A 354 4.72 14.30 3.86
C PHE A 354 5.90 13.40 4.21
N VAL A 355 7.09 13.87 3.80
CA VAL A 355 8.35 13.30 4.22
C VAL A 355 9.10 14.29 5.09
N PHE A 356 9.57 13.83 6.23
CA PHE A 356 10.35 14.60 7.17
C PHE A 356 11.78 14.09 7.15
N LEU A 357 12.70 15.02 6.91
CA LEU A 357 14.13 14.77 7.02
C LEU A 357 14.70 15.48 8.22
N THR A 358 15.56 14.80 8.94
CA THR A 358 16.44 15.47 9.90
C THR A 358 17.87 14.96 9.74
N SER A 359 18.85 15.81 10.08
CA SER A 359 20.26 15.45 10.09
C SER A 359 20.76 15.41 11.52
N PHE A 360 21.45 14.33 11.90
CA PHE A 360 22.08 14.22 13.22
C PHE A 360 23.19 15.26 13.42
N LYS A 361 23.74 15.82 12.33
CA LYS A 361 24.77 16.87 12.39
C LYS A 361 24.20 18.26 12.17
N SER A 362 23.29 18.37 11.22
CA SER A 362 22.70 19.65 10.83
C SER A 362 21.41 19.80 11.61
N LYS A 363 21.44 20.63 12.66
CA LYS A 363 20.35 20.86 13.61
C LYS A 363 19.13 21.49 12.94
N TYR A 364 18.43 20.73 12.11
CA TYR A 364 17.22 21.15 11.41
C TYR A 364 16.31 19.95 11.15
N ILE A 365 15.06 20.28 10.88
CA ILE A 365 14.08 19.37 10.27
C ILE A 365 13.51 20.03 9.01
N LYS A 366 13.43 19.26 7.93
CA LYS A 366 12.84 19.66 6.66
C LYS A 366 11.60 18.84 6.36
N LYS A 367 10.52 19.50 5.97
CA LYS A 367 9.28 18.88 5.50
C LYS A 367 9.21 18.98 3.98
N TYR A 368 8.91 17.87 3.35
CA TYR A 368 8.70 17.74 1.92
C TYR A 368 7.30 17.20 1.63
N ASP A 369 6.73 17.52 0.47
CA ASP A 369 5.56 16.82 -0.06
C ASP A 369 5.94 15.46 -0.68
N THR A 370 4.95 14.71 -1.19
CA THR A 370 5.15 13.44 -1.91
C THR A 370 5.93 13.59 -3.22
N ASN A 371 6.05 14.81 -3.76
CA ASN A 371 6.85 15.12 -4.93
C ASN A 371 8.29 15.53 -4.56
N PHE A 372 8.64 15.48 -3.26
CA PHE A 372 9.90 15.94 -2.69
C PHE A 372 10.17 17.45 -2.89
N SER A 373 9.12 18.25 -3.03
CA SER A 373 9.23 19.71 -2.97
C SER A 373 9.42 20.12 -1.52
N LEU A 374 10.47 20.91 -1.24
CA LEU A 374 10.71 21.43 0.11
C LEU A 374 9.57 22.40 0.49
N LEU A 375 8.80 22.05 1.51
CA LEU A 375 7.70 22.86 2.02
C LEU A 375 8.15 23.77 3.16
N LYS A 376 8.96 23.27 4.09
CA LYS A 376 9.40 24.02 5.27
C LYS A 376 10.72 23.49 5.82
N THR A 377 11.54 24.39 6.36
CA THR A 377 12.73 24.07 7.16
C THR A 377 12.58 24.72 8.52
N VAL A 378 12.88 23.99 9.58
CA VAL A 378 12.90 24.50 10.96
C VAL A 378 14.26 24.17 11.56
N ASP A 379 14.97 25.19 12.03
CA ASP A 379 16.20 25.00 12.79
C ASP A 379 15.89 24.49 14.19
N LEU A 380 16.66 23.51 14.62
CA LEU A 380 16.60 22.88 15.93
C LEU A 380 17.73 23.42 16.80
N LEU A 381 17.49 23.51 18.12
CA LEU A 381 18.52 23.98 19.07
C LEU A 381 19.65 22.96 19.23
N GLU A 382 19.31 21.68 19.12
CA GLU A 382 20.20 20.54 19.29
C GLU A 382 20.00 19.53 18.15
N SER A 383 20.91 18.58 18.03
CA SER A 383 20.79 17.49 17.06
C SER A 383 19.77 16.47 17.57
N PRO A 384 18.73 16.14 16.80
CA PRO A 384 17.74 15.17 17.23
C PRO A 384 18.33 13.76 17.19
N SER A 385 17.88 12.90 18.10
CA SER A 385 18.31 11.50 18.20
C SER A 385 17.36 10.54 17.49
N LEU A 386 16.07 10.87 17.42
CA LEU A 386 15.06 10.10 16.68
C LEU A 386 13.95 11.05 16.20
N ILE A 387 13.33 10.71 15.07
CA ILE A 387 12.12 11.36 14.58
C ILE A 387 10.99 10.33 14.40
N LEU A 388 9.78 10.68 14.85
CA LEU A 388 8.58 9.88 14.65
C LEU A 388 7.40 10.78 14.24
N PRO A 389 7.08 10.85 12.95
CA PRO A 389 5.88 11.53 12.50
C PRO A 389 4.65 10.63 12.73
N THR A 390 3.57 11.25 13.17
CA THR A 390 2.29 10.64 13.55
C THR A 390 1.20 11.19 12.64
N LYS A 391 -0.06 10.73 12.78
CA LYS A 391 -1.18 11.30 12.01
C LYS A 391 -1.46 12.78 12.34
N LYS A 392 -0.99 13.28 13.49
CA LYS A 392 -1.29 14.64 13.99
C LYS A 392 -0.06 15.48 14.29
N PHE A 393 1.05 14.83 14.63
CA PHE A 393 2.23 15.48 15.18
C PHE A 393 3.51 14.96 14.56
N VAL A 394 4.60 15.69 14.72
CA VAL A 394 5.97 15.21 14.49
C VAL A 394 6.68 15.22 15.83
N LEU A 395 7.01 14.04 16.33
CA LEU A 395 7.74 13.87 17.58
C LEU A 395 9.24 13.82 17.27
N ILE A 396 9.99 14.73 17.88
CA ILE A 396 11.45 14.79 17.74
C ILE A 396 12.07 14.55 19.11
N TYR A 397 12.76 13.41 19.26
CA TYR A 397 13.42 13.04 20.49
C TYR A 397 14.86 13.53 20.50
N PHE A 398 15.29 14.07 21.64
CA PHE A 398 16.65 14.54 21.89
C PHE A 398 17.23 13.79 23.09
N ASN A 399 18.43 13.25 22.93
CA ASN A 399 19.23 12.70 24.00
C ASN A 399 20.54 13.49 24.09
N SER A 400 20.57 14.48 24.97
CA SER A 400 21.71 15.39 25.13
C SER A 400 22.34 15.21 26.50
N ALA A 401 23.68 15.14 26.54
CA ALA A 401 24.42 15.08 27.79
C ALA A 401 24.24 16.34 28.66
N LEU A 402 23.89 17.48 28.06
CA LEU A 402 23.75 18.77 28.76
C LEU A 402 22.32 19.03 29.23
N SER A 403 21.33 18.80 28.36
CA SER A 403 19.92 19.14 28.60
C SER A 403 19.07 17.93 29.02
N GLY A 404 19.68 16.74 29.06
CA GLY A 404 19.01 15.48 29.35
C GLY A 404 18.18 14.97 28.17
N THR A 405 17.28 14.03 28.45
CA THR A 405 16.36 13.50 27.45
C THR A 405 15.05 14.28 27.45
N TYR A 406 14.63 14.75 26.28
CA TYR A 406 13.36 15.44 26.09
C TYR A 406 12.84 15.19 24.67
N MET A 407 11.58 15.55 24.44
CA MET A 407 10.95 15.44 23.13
C MET A 407 10.25 16.74 22.80
N ASN A 408 10.49 17.25 21.60
CA ASN A 408 9.72 18.35 21.07
C ASN A 408 8.59 17.80 20.21
N VAL A 409 7.40 18.33 20.41
CA VAL A 409 6.20 18.00 19.66
C VAL A 409 5.93 19.16 18.72
N TYR A 410 5.88 18.86 17.44
CA TYR A 410 5.48 19.79 16.39
C TYR A 410 4.15 19.33 15.79
N ASP A 411 3.37 20.25 15.22
CA ASP A 411 2.29 19.85 14.31
C ASP A 411 2.87 19.35 12.97
N LEU A 412 2.00 18.88 12.07
CA LEU A 412 2.42 18.42 10.75
C LEU A 412 3.01 19.53 9.88
N ASP A 413 2.75 20.80 10.18
CA ASP A 413 3.33 21.97 9.52
C ASP A 413 4.61 22.45 10.21
N LEU A 414 5.21 21.63 11.07
CA LEU A 414 6.43 21.94 11.82
C LEU A 414 6.32 23.22 12.66
N ASN A 415 5.13 23.59 13.15
CA ASN A 415 4.99 24.58 14.20
C ASN A 415 5.25 23.91 15.54
N PHE A 416 6.15 24.49 16.33
CA PHE A 416 6.48 23.98 17.65
C PHE A 416 5.27 24.12 18.59
N LEU A 417 4.89 23.03 19.26
CA LEU A 417 3.77 23.02 20.19
C LEU A 417 4.26 22.99 21.63
N ILE A 418 5.08 22.00 21.99
CA ILE A 418 5.52 21.79 23.36
C ILE A 418 6.83 21.00 23.44
N THR A 419 7.59 21.21 24.52
CA THR A 419 8.69 20.35 24.95
C THR A 419 8.24 19.49 26.13
N VAL A 420 8.43 18.19 26.02
CA VAL A 420 8.13 17.20 27.07
C VAL A 420 9.45 16.68 27.63
N LYS A 421 9.68 16.86 28.94
CA LYS A 421 10.90 16.42 29.64
C LYS A 421 10.63 15.16 30.46
N ASN A 422 11.63 14.28 30.59
CA ASN A 422 11.49 12.93 31.14
C ASN A 422 11.05 12.83 32.62
N ASN A 423 11.03 13.94 33.37
CA ASN A 423 10.69 13.93 34.79
C ASN A 423 9.58 14.92 35.17
N SER A 424 8.94 15.55 34.18
CA SER A 424 7.71 16.28 34.43
C SER A 424 6.56 15.31 34.26
N TYR A 425 5.74 15.11 35.31
CA TYR A 425 4.38 14.59 35.17
C TYR A 425 3.60 15.57 34.28
N ASN A 426 3.85 15.49 32.98
CA ASN A 426 3.27 16.38 32.00
C ASN A 426 2.02 15.69 31.49
N SER A 427 0.92 16.41 31.44
CA SER A 427 -0.38 15.82 31.06
C SER A 427 -0.44 15.42 29.58
N PHE A 428 0.59 15.72 28.79
CA PHE A 428 0.56 15.58 27.34
C PHE A 428 1.10 14.25 26.80
N LEU A 429 2.26 13.78 27.29
CA LEU A 429 2.89 12.55 26.81
C LEU A 429 3.86 12.02 27.86
N ASP A 430 3.68 10.77 28.28
CA ASP A 430 4.64 10.06 29.12
C ASP A 430 5.77 9.52 28.24
N ILE A 431 7.00 9.95 28.51
CA ILE A 431 8.17 9.61 27.69
C ILE A 431 9.16 8.86 28.57
N PRO A 432 9.55 7.62 28.23
CA PRO A 432 10.52 6.88 29.03
C PRO A 432 11.94 7.44 28.86
N ASN A 433 12.80 7.12 29.83
CA ASN A 433 14.24 7.41 29.77
C ASN A 433 14.92 6.51 28.72
N ASN A 434 15.94 7.09 28.05
CA ASN A 434 16.86 6.37 27.17
C ASN A 434 16.16 5.59 26.04
N ILE A 435 15.48 6.33 25.16
CA ILE A 435 14.79 5.74 24.02
C ILE A 435 15.81 5.39 22.93
N LYS A 436 15.88 4.11 22.58
CA LYS A 436 16.71 3.60 21.49
C LYS A 436 16.01 3.66 20.14
N LYS A 437 14.71 3.35 20.12
CA LYS A 437 13.86 3.40 18.92
C LYS A 437 12.43 3.79 19.25
N MET A 438 11.78 4.44 18.29
CA MET A 438 10.39 4.87 18.37
C MET A 438 9.59 4.20 17.27
N PHE A 439 8.37 3.78 17.60
CA PHE A 439 7.44 3.20 16.65
C PHE A 439 6.01 3.66 16.95
N ILE A 440 5.12 3.47 15.99
CA ILE A 440 3.73 3.92 16.06
C ILE A 440 2.79 2.93 15.38
N ASN A 441 1.59 2.74 15.93
CA ASN A 441 0.45 2.10 15.24
C ASN A 441 -0.76 3.05 15.23
N ASP A 442 -2.00 2.58 15.11
CA ASP A 442 -3.15 3.50 15.11
C ASP A 442 -3.53 4.03 16.50
N LYS A 443 -3.10 3.37 17.57
CA LYS A 443 -3.58 3.62 18.95
C LYS A 443 -2.49 3.98 19.94
N TYR A 444 -1.25 3.53 19.73
CA TYR A 444 -0.16 3.63 20.69
C TYR A 444 1.14 4.11 20.05
N TYR A 445 1.93 4.84 20.85
CA TYR A 445 3.36 5.03 20.66
C TYR A 445 4.10 3.92 21.38
N LEU A 446 5.15 3.38 20.75
CA LEU A 446 5.98 2.35 21.34
C LEU A 446 7.43 2.82 21.40
N PHE A 447 7.98 2.83 22.60
CA PHE A 447 9.33 3.29 22.89
C PHE A 447 10.18 2.10 23.31
N GLN A 448 11.11 1.69 22.44
CA GLN A 448 12.12 0.70 22.81
C GLN A 448 13.19 1.39 23.67
N GLU A 449 13.25 1.06 24.95
CA GLU A 449 14.24 1.59 25.89
C GLU A 449 15.58 0.83 25.81
N GLU A 450 16.67 1.47 26.22
CA GLU A 450 18.02 0.85 26.27
C GLU A 450 18.09 -0.38 27.18
N ASN A 451 17.25 -0.45 28.22
CA ASN A 451 17.17 -1.58 29.16
C ASN A 451 16.38 -2.79 28.60
N ASN A 452 16.18 -2.88 27.28
CA ASN A 452 15.46 -3.94 26.60
C ASN A 452 13.98 -4.07 26.99
N SER A 453 13.36 -2.98 27.42
CA SER A 453 11.92 -2.91 27.62
C SER A 453 11.24 -2.05 26.55
N ILE A 454 9.94 -2.25 26.39
CA ILE A 454 9.11 -1.46 25.49
C ILE A 454 8.05 -0.75 26.32
N SER A 455 8.09 0.57 26.34
CA SER A 455 7.03 1.38 26.94
C SER A 455 5.98 1.69 25.87
N VAL A 456 4.73 1.31 26.17
CA VAL A 456 3.54 1.52 25.34
C VAL A 456 2.78 2.70 25.92
N VAL A 457 2.51 3.70 25.09
CA VAL A 457 1.90 4.98 25.49
C VAL A 457 0.71 5.23 24.58
N ASN A 458 -0.46 5.53 25.13
CA ASN A 458 -1.67 5.74 24.34
C ASN A 458 -1.57 7.07 23.56
N GLN A 459 -1.92 7.07 22.27
CA GLN A 459 -1.85 8.28 21.43
C GLN A 459 -2.94 9.29 21.74
N GLU A 460 -4.08 8.85 22.30
CA GLU A 460 -5.24 9.71 22.53
C GLU A 460 -5.01 10.65 23.71
N ASP A 461 -4.52 10.11 24.83
CA ASP A 461 -4.29 10.86 26.06
C ASP A 461 -2.80 11.05 26.41
N GLY A 462 -1.91 10.45 25.62
CA GLY A 462 -0.46 10.49 25.84
C GLY A 462 0.00 9.75 27.07
N ARG A 463 -0.88 9.00 27.76
CA ARG A 463 -0.54 8.37 29.03
C ARG A 463 0.16 7.03 28.82
N PHE A 464 1.07 6.74 29.73
CA PHE A 464 1.70 5.44 29.82
C PHE A 464 0.63 4.36 30.04
N PHE A 465 0.59 3.41 29.11
CA PHE A 465 -0.33 2.30 29.15
C PHE A 465 0.30 1.10 29.85
N LYS A 466 1.46 0.64 29.36
CA LYS A 466 2.13 -0.56 29.86
C LYS A 466 3.60 -0.57 29.51
N LYS A 467 4.40 -1.21 30.37
CA LYS A 467 5.80 -1.56 30.08
C LYS A 467 5.89 -3.05 29.85
N ILE A 468 6.40 -3.43 28.69
CA ILE A 468 6.63 -4.81 28.28
C ILE A 468 8.11 -5.09 28.51
N THR A 469 8.40 -5.97 29.47
CA THR A 469 9.76 -6.44 29.77
C THR A 469 9.90 -7.88 29.31
N SER A 470 11.10 -8.23 28.85
CA SER A 470 11.45 -9.64 28.66
C SER A 470 11.49 -10.35 30.01
N ASP A 471 10.78 -11.46 30.15
CA ASP A 471 10.82 -12.29 31.36
C ASP A 471 12.17 -13.01 31.53
N GLN A 472 12.96 -13.08 30.47
CA GLN A 472 14.24 -13.79 30.43
C GLN A 472 15.39 -12.84 30.73
N LYS A 473 16.00 -12.97 31.92
CA LYS A 473 17.14 -12.17 32.41
C LYS A 473 18.36 -12.12 31.47
N ASN A 474 18.47 -13.04 30.50
CA ASN A 474 19.61 -13.14 29.59
C ASN A 474 19.27 -12.83 28.12
N CYS A 475 18.04 -12.42 27.81
CA CYS A 475 17.62 -12.14 26.44
C CYS A 475 17.62 -10.64 26.18
N ASN A 476 18.68 -10.15 25.54
CA ASN A 476 18.74 -8.76 25.09
C ASN A 476 17.80 -8.56 23.89
N LEU A 477 16.86 -7.63 24.04
CA LEU A 477 15.92 -7.23 23.01
C LEU A 477 16.68 -6.51 21.89
N LYS A 478 16.80 -7.16 20.74
CA LYS A 478 17.59 -6.63 19.63
C LYS A 478 16.82 -5.53 18.93
N ASN A 479 15.58 -5.84 18.55
CA ASN A 479 14.75 -4.96 17.74
C ASN A 479 13.27 -5.31 17.87
N ILE A 480 12.41 -4.33 17.68
CA ILE A 480 11.00 -4.57 17.32
C ILE A 480 10.94 -4.73 15.81
N VAL A 481 10.30 -5.80 15.33
CA VAL A 481 10.28 -6.16 13.91
C VAL A 481 9.04 -5.61 13.23
N LYS A 482 7.89 -5.78 13.86
CA LYS A 482 6.59 -5.31 13.36
C LYS A 482 5.67 -4.99 14.54
N ILE A 483 4.77 -4.06 14.30
CA ILE A 483 3.74 -3.65 15.25
C ILE A 483 2.41 -3.62 14.49
N THR A 484 1.41 -4.25 15.07
CA THR A 484 0.02 -4.17 14.59
C THR A 484 -0.82 -3.46 15.65
N ASN A 485 -2.12 -3.32 15.39
CA ASN A 485 -3.04 -2.73 16.36
C ASN A 485 -3.28 -3.61 17.60
N ASP A 486 -2.91 -4.90 17.53
CA ASP A 486 -3.24 -5.88 18.58
C ASP A 486 -1.99 -6.55 19.18
N PHE A 487 -0.88 -6.63 18.43
CA PHE A 487 0.33 -7.31 18.87
C PHE A 487 1.63 -6.63 18.42
N ILE A 488 2.71 -7.00 19.10
CA ILE A 488 4.09 -6.59 18.82
C ILE A 488 4.90 -7.86 18.57
N ILE A 489 5.74 -7.82 17.54
CA ILE A 489 6.71 -8.87 17.25
C ILE A 489 8.09 -8.39 17.68
N ILE A 490 8.64 -9.08 18.68
CA ILE A 490 9.91 -8.72 19.32
C ILE A 490 10.98 -9.73 18.91
N ALA A 491 12.10 -9.25 18.39
CA ALA A 491 13.29 -10.07 18.10
C ALA A 491 14.31 -9.97 19.24
N TYR A 492 14.72 -11.12 19.76
CA TYR A 492 15.79 -11.25 20.75
C TYR A 492 17.10 -11.73 20.11
N ASN A 493 18.23 -11.42 20.76
CA ASN A 493 19.56 -11.84 20.30
C ASN A 493 19.79 -13.36 20.24
N LEU A 494 18.93 -14.18 20.86
CA LEU A 494 19.10 -15.64 20.99
C LEU A 494 18.17 -16.44 20.08
N ASN A 495 18.15 -16.10 18.79
CA ASN A 495 17.37 -16.81 17.80
C ASN A 495 15.90 -17.04 18.20
N LYS A 496 15.27 -15.99 18.74
CA LYS A 496 13.94 -16.06 19.31
C LYS A 496 13.09 -14.86 18.91
N PHE A 497 11.89 -15.13 18.42
CA PHE A 497 10.83 -14.13 18.25
C PHE A 497 9.72 -14.38 19.25
N GLU A 498 9.24 -13.30 19.86
CA GLU A 498 8.05 -13.34 20.71
C GLU A 498 6.95 -12.49 20.08
N PHE A 499 5.75 -13.06 20.07
CA PHE A 499 4.50 -12.41 19.70
C PHE A 499 3.79 -12.08 21.00
N ARG A 500 3.74 -10.79 21.34
CA ARG A 500 3.05 -10.33 22.55
C ARG A 500 1.88 -9.43 22.18
N ASN A 501 0.76 -9.49 22.90
CA ASN A 501 -0.20 -8.38 22.81
C ASN A 501 0.42 -7.11 23.38
N LEU A 502 -0.28 -6.00 23.16
CA LEU A 502 0.03 -4.71 23.76
C LEU A 502 -0.08 -4.69 25.29
N ASN A 503 -0.71 -5.69 25.92
CA ASN A 503 -0.68 -5.89 27.38
C ASN A 503 0.62 -6.56 27.87
N GLY A 504 1.47 -7.04 26.94
CA GLY A 504 2.72 -7.72 27.22
C GLY A 504 2.60 -9.23 27.41
N GLU A 505 1.41 -9.80 27.24
CA GLU A 505 1.18 -11.25 27.34
C GLU A 505 1.73 -11.95 26.11
N LEU A 506 2.50 -13.02 26.32
CA LEU A 506 3.06 -13.85 25.27
C LEU A 506 1.99 -14.74 24.66
N PHE A 507 1.70 -14.56 23.37
CA PHE A 507 0.83 -15.45 22.61
C PHE A 507 1.60 -16.60 21.98
N TYR A 508 2.75 -16.28 21.40
CA TYR A 508 3.49 -17.24 20.59
C TYR A 508 4.99 -16.96 20.66
N GLU A 509 5.77 -18.03 20.63
CA GLU A 509 7.23 -17.97 20.67
C GLU A 509 7.80 -18.85 19.56
N ILE A 510 8.67 -18.25 18.74
CA ILE A 510 9.41 -18.97 17.70
C ILE A 510 10.87 -19.01 18.12
N LYS A 511 11.38 -20.22 18.37
CA LYS A 511 12.81 -20.47 18.51
C LYS A 511 13.34 -21.05 17.22
N TYR A 512 14.51 -20.61 16.80
CA TYR A 512 15.20 -21.16 15.64
C TYR A 512 16.65 -21.49 15.94
N GLU A 513 17.23 -22.44 15.21
CA GLU A 513 18.58 -22.94 15.50
C GLU A 513 19.67 -22.21 14.70
N SER A 514 19.31 -21.48 13.64
CA SER A 514 20.27 -20.85 12.72
C SER A 514 20.36 -19.33 12.88
N ASN A 515 21.58 -18.80 13.03
CA ASN A 515 21.83 -17.36 13.13
C ASN A 515 21.52 -16.57 11.84
N ASP A 516 21.23 -17.25 10.73
CA ASP A 516 21.14 -16.65 9.38
C ASP A 516 19.70 -16.50 8.85
N LEU A 517 18.71 -16.51 9.74
CA LEU A 517 17.31 -16.36 9.33
C LEU A 517 16.88 -14.90 9.28
N THR A 518 16.37 -14.49 8.11
CA THR A 518 15.70 -13.21 7.92
C THR A 518 14.20 -13.49 7.90
N PHE A 519 13.44 -12.82 8.77
CA PHE A 519 11.99 -13.03 8.87
C PHE A 519 11.25 -11.80 8.34
N PHE A 520 10.19 -12.04 7.59
CA PHE A 520 9.23 -11.04 7.16
C PHE A 520 7.84 -11.48 7.65
N VAL A 521 7.04 -10.52 8.08
CA VAL A 521 5.68 -10.78 8.58
C VAL A 521 4.75 -10.01 7.67
N GLU A 522 4.00 -10.73 6.86
CA GLU A 522 3.15 -10.16 5.81
C GLU A 522 1.90 -9.52 6.39
N ASP A 523 1.16 -10.29 7.19
CA ASP A 523 -0.22 -10.02 7.61
C ASP A 523 -0.51 -10.79 8.93
N GLN A 524 -1.67 -10.53 9.57
CA GLN A 524 -2.10 -11.05 10.87
C GLN A 524 -1.94 -12.57 11.03
N ASN A 525 -1.91 -13.34 9.93
CA ASN A 525 -1.94 -14.79 9.95
C ASN A 525 -0.73 -15.50 9.31
N ARG A 526 0.31 -14.77 8.86
CA ARG A 526 1.46 -15.37 8.16
C ARG A 526 2.79 -14.75 8.55
N ILE A 527 3.74 -15.63 8.90
CA ILE A 527 5.14 -15.29 9.09
C ILE A 527 5.95 -16.08 8.07
N PHE A 528 6.80 -15.39 7.34
CA PHE A 528 7.73 -16.00 6.41
C PHE A 528 9.14 -15.94 7.01
N SER A 529 9.83 -17.08 6.97
CA SER A 529 11.22 -17.19 7.39
C SER A 529 12.07 -17.61 6.22
N PHE A 530 13.13 -16.86 5.92
CA PHE A 530 14.08 -17.20 4.87
C PHE A 530 15.42 -17.60 5.48
N ASN A 531 15.84 -18.84 5.22
CA ASN A 531 17.20 -19.28 5.49
C ASN A 531 18.07 -18.92 4.28
N ASN A 532 19.16 -18.18 4.50
CA ASN A 532 20.07 -17.73 3.44
C ASN A 532 20.69 -18.86 2.60
N THR A 533 20.59 -20.12 3.03
CA THR A 533 21.24 -21.28 2.38
C THR A 533 20.29 -22.25 1.67
N ASN A 534 19.01 -22.33 2.06
CA ASN A 534 18.01 -23.20 1.43
C ASN A 534 16.66 -22.46 1.40
N TYR A 535 16.11 -22.28 0.20
CA TYR A 535 14.84 -21.59 -0.05
C TYR A 535 13.62 -22.43 0.37
N GLU A 536 13.55 -22.87 1.61
CA GLU A 536 12.36 -23.51 2.16
C GLU A 536 11.41 -22.44 2.71
N LEU A 537 10.24 -22.32 2.06
CA LEU A 537 9.15 -21.47 2.52
C LEU A 537 8.41 -22.23 3.64
N TYR A 538 8.60 -21.81 4.89
CA TYR A 538 7.80 -22.31 6.00
C TYR A 538 6.51 -21.49 6.10
N GLU A 539 5.44 -21.95 5.43
CA GLU A 539 4.11 -21.37 5.58
C GLU A 539 3.48 -21.91 6.88
N ASN A 540 3.72 -21.23 8.01
CA ASN A 540 2.95 -21.48 9.23
C ASN A 540 1.70 -20.59 9.20
N LYS A 541 0.54 -21.21 8.90
CA LYS A 541 -0.76 -20.56 9.06
C LYS A 541 -1.08 -20.42 10.54
N PHE A 542 -1.26 -19.18 11.00
CA PHE A 542 -1.91 -18.93 12.28
C PHE A 542 -3.43 -19.07 12.10
N LEU A 543 -4.06 -19.73 13.08
CA LEU A 543 -5.51 -20.00 13.14
C LEU A 543 -6.31 -18.71 13.33
#